data_AF-A0A6J0NUG0-F1
#
_entry.id   AF-A0A6J0NUG0-F1
#
_cell.length_a   1.000
_cell.length_b   1.000
_cell.length_c   1.000
_cell.angle_alpha   90.00
_cell.angle_beta   90.00
_cell.angle_gamma   90.00
#
_symmetry.space_group_name_H-M   'P 1'
#
loop_
_entity.id
_entity.type
_entity.pdbx_description
1 polymer ?
#
loop_
_entity_poly.entity_id
_entity_poly.type
_entity_poly.pdbx_seq_one_letter_code
_entity_poly.pdbx_strand_id
1 'polypeptide(L)'
;MPLKTMNLDLWQLKYFRVATRFGLLAEACLSLLLFPVLRGLSMFRLLNIQFAASVKYHVWLGTGLIFFSLVHGGSTLFIWSISHHIEEEIWKWQRTGRVYVAGVISLVTGLLMWITSLPQIRRKCFETFYYTHHLYIVFLVSFLFHAGDRHFYWILPGVFLFGLDKTLRIVQSRSESCVISARLYSCKAVELVLPKDPRLNYLPSSFIFVNIPSISQFQWHPFSITSSSSVDKHTMSVMMKCEGKWTDSVYKKVEEAAISDTKINNITIRVEGPYGPSSVDFLRYDTLFLVAGGIGITPFLNILQELACENRFKSPRTVQLVFSVRTFQDINMLLPVSHILFHPIHNLNLTIKVFVTQEKKHSNGPTTLKEYLAQSQVQTIHVGTDEDFSRFQILGHESFGRLATLVLITVLTFLGLLIGLSHFFIPNEHKKHSNSMKLAASGAMTTGKEKVPSWVPDLVIIVAYVIAMTIGGLTATILQWRRLHRETKRMTKEEVNPQGSNFTESTPNVPIEEHGIHIGERPKFEEILSEFETSLRGWSSIGVLVCGPESMKEAVASICRQRFQCFGVDDSRTINNKVNLNFHSLNFSL
;
A
#
# COMPACT_ATOMS: atom_id res chain seq x y z
N MET A 1 -0.42 -26.27 -32.59
CA MET A 1 0.27 -25.28 -33.45
C MET A 1 -0.43 -25.29 -34.81
N PRO A 2 -0.93 -24.15 -35.31
CA PRO A 2 -1.52 -24.01 -36.65
C PRO A 2 -0.46 -23.90 -37.76
N LEU A 3 0.78 -24.28 -37.44
CA LEU A 3 1.91 -24.30 -38.37
C LEU A 3 1.71 -25.24 -39.57
N LYS A 4 0.74 -26.15 -39.51
CA LYS A 4 0.40 -27.05 -40.63
C LYS A 4 -0.65 -26.50 -41.58
N THR A 5 -1.40 -25.47 -41.19
CA THR A 5 -2.50 -24.92 -42.01
C THR A 5 -2.11 -23.62 -42.72
N MET A 6 -1.11 -22.90 -42.22
CA MET A 6 -0.60 -21.69 -42.87
C MET A 6 0.66 -22.05 -43.68
N ASN A 7 0.58 -21.98 -45.01
CA ASN A 7 1.73 -22.12 -45.92
C ASN A 7 2.65 -20.89 -45.78
N LEU A 8 3.37 -20.79 -44.66
CA LEU A 8 4.27 -19.68 -44.35
C LEU A 8 5.68 -19.92 -44.91
N ASP A 9 6.30 -18.86 -45.42
CA ASP A 9 7.69 -18.87 -45.82
C ASP A 9 8.64 -19.11 -44.63
N LEU A 10 9.84 -19.61 -44.92
CA LEU A 10 10.84 -19.90 -43.88
C LEU A 10 11.17 -18.68 -43.01
N TRP A 11 11.20 -17.47 -43.60
CA TRP A 11 11.47 -16.24 -42.85
C TRP A 11 10.27 -15.86 -41.96
N GLN A 12 9.03 -16.04 -42.44
CA GLN A 12 7.80 -15.80 -41.67
C GLN A 12 7.72 -16.77 -40.48
N LEU A 13 8.07 -18.04 -40.70
CA LEU A 13 8.15 -19.06 -39.64
C LEU A 13 9.17 -18.71 -38.56
N LYS A 14 10.37 -18.25 -38.97
CA LYS A 14 11.41 -17.79 -38.02
C LYS A 14 10.94 -16.57 -37.25
N TYR A 15 10.33 -15.59 -37.92
CA TYR A 15 9.80 -14.39 -37.29
C TYR A 15 8.66 -14.71 -36.31
N PHE A 16 7.73 -15.58 -36.69
CA PHE A 16 6.64 -16.04 -35.80
C PHE A 16 7.17 -16.78 -34.57
N ARG A 17 8.25 -17.55 -34.73
CA ARG A 17 8.92 -18.20 -33.60
C ARG A 17 9.51 -17.17 -32.64
N VAL A 18 10.14 -16.12 -33.14
CA VAL A 18 10.64 -15.02 -32.29
C VAL A 18 9.48 -14.32 -31.58
N ALA A 19 8.41 -13.98 -32.31
CA ALA A 19 7.21 -13.36 -31.74
C ALA A 19 6.60 -14.20 -30.61
N THR A 20 6.53 -15.52 -30.77
CA THR A 20 6.01 -16.41 -29.72
C THR A 20 6.94 -16.52 -28.50
N ARG A 21 8.26 -16.33 -28.65
CA ARG A 21 9.18 -16.23 -27.51
C ARG A 21 8.94 -14.96 -26.69
N PHE A 22 8.64 -13.84 -27.34
CA PHE A 22 8.21 -12.62 -26.65
C PHE A 22 6.91 -12.84 -25.85
N GLY A 23 5.98 -13.64 -26.37
CA GLY A 23 4.80 -14.06 -25.61
C GLY A 23 5.13 -14.84 -24.32
N LEU A 24 6.14 -15.71 -24.35
CA LEU A 24 6.61 -16.44 -23.15
C LEU A 24 7.32 -15.51 -22.15
N LEU A 25 8.04 -14.50 -22.62
CA LEU A 25 8.64 -13.48 -21.74
C LEU A 25 7.55 -12.62 -21.08
N ALA A 26 6.50 -12.26 -21.82
CA ALA A 26 5.32 -11.60 -21.27
C ALA A 26 4.67 -12.46 -20.17
N GLU A 27 4.49 -13.76 -20.41
CA GLU A 27 3.97 -14.72 -19.41
C GLU A 27 4.85 -14.80 -18.16
N ALA A 28 6.18 -14.78 -18.30
CA ALA A 28 7.10 -14.76 -17.18
C ALA A 28 7.00 -13.45 -16.36
N CYS A 29 6.76 -12.30 -17.01
CA CYS A 29 6.46 -11.07 -16.29
C CYS A 29 5.12 -11.16 -15.54
N LEU A 30 4.08 -11.72 -16.19
CA LEU A 30 2.75 -11.88 -15.61
C LEU A 30 2.74 -12.82 -14.39
N SER A 31 3.51 -13.90 -14.42
CA SER A 31 3.58 -14.85 -13.30
C SER A 31 4.07 -14.19 -12.01
N LEU A 32 4.97 -13.22 -12.12
CA LEU A 32 5.53 -12.48 -11.00
C LEU A 32 4.75 -11.20 -10.66
N LEU A 33 3.89 -10.71 -11.56
CA LEU A 33 3.31 -9.36 -11.51
C LEU A 33 2.47 -9.08 -10.26
N LEU A 34 1.75 -10.08 -9.75
CA LEU A 34 0.77 -9.91 -8.67
C LEU A 34 1.37 -10.08 -7.26
N PHE A 35 2.54 -10.71 -7.12
CA PHE A 35 3.19 -10.89 -5.82
C PHE A 35 3.56 -9.57 -5.11
N PRO A 36 4.10 -8.53 -5.80
CA PRO A 36 4.51 -7.31 -5.13
C PRO A 36 3.36 -6.43 -4.64
N VAL A 37 2.12 -6.69 -5.08
CA VAL A 37 0.92 -5.94 -4.67
C VAL A 37 0.08 -6.65 -3.60
N LEU A 38 0.55 -7.81 -3.11
CA LEU A 38 -0.02 -8.49 -1.94
C LEU A 38 0.24 -7.63 -0.69
N ARG A 39 -0.82 -7.26 0.04
CA ARG A 39 -0.72 -6.40 1.23
C ARG A 39 -0.72 -7.20 2.53
N GLY A 40 -1.76 -8.02 2.75
CA GLY A 40 -1.92 -8.85 3.93
C GLY A 40 -1.06 -10.11 3.85
N LEU A 41 -1.10 -10.80 2.71
CA LEU A 41 -0.28 -11.98 2.38
C LEU A 41 1.05 -11.59 1.73
N SER A 42 1.64 -10.45 2.14
CA SER A 42 2.82 -9.90 1.50
C SER A 42 4.03 -10.84 1.66
N MET A 43 4.38 -11.57 0.60
CA MET A 43 5.59 -12.40 0.54
C MET A 43 6.85 -11.55 0.73
N PHE A 44 6.83 -10.30 0.26
CA PHE A 44 7.95 -9.37 0.40
C PHE A 44 8.24 -9.00 1.85
N ARG A 45 7.27 -9.12 2.76
CA ARG A 45 7.50 -9.00 4.21
C ARG A 45 8.45 -10.07 4.74
N LEU A 46 8.37 -11.30 4.21
CA LEU A 46 9.30 -12.39 4.58
C LEU A 46 10.74 -12.09 4.12
N LEU A 47 10.88 -11.31 3.04
CA LEU A 47 12.16 -10.84 2.51
C LEU A 47 12.60 -9.50 3.13
N ASN A 48 11.87 -9.01 4.14
CA ASN A 48 12.09 -7.71 4.78
C ASN A 48 12.04 -6.50 3.81
N ILE A 49 11.29 -6.63 2.72
CA ILE A 49 11.07 -5.58 1.73
C ILE A 49 9.74 -4.88 2.06
N GLN A 50 9.79 -3.55 2.21
CA GLN A 50 8.61 -2.73 2.48
C GLN A 50 7.61 -2.75 1.31
N PHE A 51 6.31 -2.69 1.62
CA PHE A 51 5.24 -2.68 0.61
C PHE A 51 5.38 -1.53 -0.40
N ALA A 52 5.73 -0.32 0.06
CA ALA A 52 5.94 0.81 -0.85
C ALA A 52 7.07 0.55 -1.87
N ALA A 53 8.11 -0.18 -1.45
CA ALA A 53 9.18 -0.61 -2.35
C ALA A 53 8.73 -1.76 -3.27
N SER A 54 7.90 -2.70 -2.76
CA SER A 54 7.40 -3.81 -3.56
C SER A 54 6.58 -3.34 -4.76
N VAL A 55 5.79 -2.28 -4.61
CA VAL A 55 5.01 -1.68 -5.71
C VAL A 55 5.88 -1.23 -6.88
N LYS A 56 7.15 -0.84 -6.66
CA LYS A 56 8.07 -0.49 -7.77
C LYS A 56 8.34 -1.70 -8.68
N TYR A 57 8.50 -2.90 -8.11
CA TYR A 57 8.65 -4.12 -8.91
C TYR A 57 7.39 -4.45 -9.72
N HIS A 58 6.20 -4.21 -9.16
CA HIS A 58 4.95 -4.36 -9.92
C HIS A 58 4.93 -3.43 -11.15
N VAL A 59 5.35 -2.18 -11.01
CA VAL A 59 5.42 -1.22 -12.13
C VAL A 59 6.42 -1.69 -13.20
N TRP A 60 7.60 -2.17 -12.80
CA TRP A 60 8.60 -2.69 -13.73
C TRP A 60 8.12 -3.94 -14.48
N LEU A 61 7.57 -4.91 -13.75
CA LEU A 61 7.03 -6.14 -14.33
C LEU A 61 5.83 -5.86 -15.24
N GLY A 62 4.95 -4.94 -14.86
CA GLY A 62 3.79 -4.55 -15.68
C GLY A 62 4.20 -3.84 -16.97
N THR A 63 5.23 -2.99 -16.91
CA THR A 63 5.79 -2.36 -18.11
C THR A 63 6.46 -3.39 -19.02
N GLY A 64 7.22 -4.32 -18.46
CA GLY A 64 7.82 -5.43 -19.21
C GLY A 64 6.77 -6.32 -19.88
N LEU A 65 5.72 -6.68 -19.14
CA LEU A 65 4.58 -7.46 -19.64
C LEU A 65 3.98 -6.81 -20.90
N ILE A 66 3.65 -5.51 -20.85
CA ILE A 66 3.03 -4.83 -21.98
C ILE A 66 4.00 -4.67 -23.15
N PHE A 67 5.27 -4.34 -22.88
CA PHE A 67 6.28 -4.26 -23.93
C PHE A 67 6.42 -5.58 -24.70
N PHE A 68 6.61 -6.70 -24.00
CA PHE A 68 6.73 -8.01 -24.64
C PHE A 68 5.42 -8.45 -25.30
N SER A 69 4.26 -8.12 -24.72
CA SER A 69 2.94 -8.41 -25.32
C SER A 69 2.70 -7.62 -26.61
N LEU A 70 3.14 -6.36 -26.69
CA LEU A 70 3.05 -5.54 -27.90
C LEU A 70 3.92 -6.11 -29.02
N VAL A 71 5.15 -6.53 -28.71
CA VAL A 71 6.02 -7.18 -29.69
C VAL A 71 5.42 -8.51 -30.15
N HIS A 72 4.91 -9.33 -29.23
CA HIS A 72 4.24 -10.60 -29.54
C HIS A 72 3.00 -10.43 -30.41
N GLY A 73 2.05 -9.60 -29.96
CA GLY A 73 0.78 -9.36 -30.64
C GLY A 73 0.97 -8.62 -31.97
N GLY A 74 1.76 -7.54 -31.98
CA GLY A 74 2.04 -6.77 -33.18
C GLY A 74 2.75 -7.60 -34.26
N SER A 75 3.73 -8.41 -33.88
CA SER A 75 4.42 -9.31 -34.83
C SER A 75 3.50 -10.39 -35.38
N THR A 76 2.57 -10.90 -34.57
CA THR A 76 1.57 -11.89 -34.99
C THR A 76 0.59 -11.29 -35.99
N LEU A 77 0.05 -10.10 -35.68
CA LEU A 77 -0.84 -9.36 -36.58
C LEU A 77 -0.15 -8.99 -37.90
N PHE A 78 1.14 -8.60 -37.84
CA PHE A 78 1.94 -8.29 -39.02
C PHE A 78 2.08 -9.50 -39.97
N ILE A 79 2.42 -10.68 -39.45
CA ILE A 79 2.53 -11.89 -40.29
C ILE A 79 1.17 -12.22 -40.91
N TRP A 80 0.09 -12.17 -40.13
CA TRP A 80 -1.24 -12.46 -40.65
C TRP A 80 -1.68 -11.46 -41.72
N SER A 81 -1.27 -10.19 -41.59
CA SER A 81 -1.53 -9.14 -42.57
C SER A 81 -0.90 -9.48 -43.92
N ILE A 82 0.40 -9.79 -43.90
CA ILE A 82 1.15 -10.14 -45.12
C ILE A 82 0.67 -11.47 -45.71
N SER A 83 0.21 -12.39 -44.86
CA SER A 83 -0.29 -13.69 -45.31
C SER A 83 -1.76 -13.64 -45.76
N HIS A 84 -2.46 -12.49 -45.68
CA HIS A 84 -3.90 -12.34 -45.97
C HIS A 84 -4.83 -13.23 -45.14
N HIS A 85 -4.44 -13.64 -43.93
CA HIS A 85 -5.25 -14.50 -43.03
C HIS A 85 -5.93 -13.73 -41.87
N ILE A 86 -5.84 -12.39 -41.84
CA ILE A 86 -6.33 -11.57 -40.71
C ILE A 86 -7.82 -11.79 -40.41
N GLU A 87 -8.68 -11.64 -41.42
CA GLU A 87 -10.13 -11.65 -41.21
C GLU A 87 -10.63 -13.02 -40.77
N GLU A 88 -9.99 -14.06 -41.31
CA GLU A 88 -10.29 -15.45 -40.98
C GLU A 88 -9.83 -15.83 -39.57
N GLU A 89 -8.62 -15.46 -39.15
CA GLU A 89 -8.05 -15.96 -37.88
C GLU A 89 -8.45 -15.12 -36.66
N ILE A 90 -8.66 -13.81 -36.83
CA ILE A 90 -8.95 -12.93 -35.68
C ILE A 90 -10.31 -13.24 -35.07
N TRP A 91 -11.35 -13.48 -35.87
CA TRP A 91 -12.74 -13.59 -35.39
C TRP A 91 -13.19 -15.02 -35.10
N LYS A 92 -12.44 -16.03 -35.54
CA LYS A 92 -12.76 -17.44 -35.27
C LYS A 92 -12.57 -17.72 -33.78
N TRP A 93 -13.62 -18.23 -33.12
CA TRP A 93 -13.50 -18.85 -31.79
C TRP A 93 -13.08 -20.31 -31.96
N GLN A 94 -11.79 -20.60 -31.83
CA GLN A 94 -11.24 -21.93 -32.10
C GLN A 94 -11.76 -22.96 -31.08
N ARG A 95 -12.31 -24.09 -31.56
CA ARG A 95 -12.72 -25.22 -30.69
C ARG A 95 -11.52 -25.87 -30.02
N THR A 96 -10.37 -25.93 -30.69
CA THR A 96 -9.14 -26.51 -30.14
C THR A 96 -7.96 -25.57 -30.34
N GLY A 97 -7.25 -25.25 -29.27
CA GLY A 97 -6.06 -24.39 -29.30
C GLY A 97 -6.32 -23.03 -28.66
N ARG A 98 -5.58 -22.03 -29.12
CA ARG A 98 -5.59 -20.67 -28.57
C ARG A 98 -6.72 -19.85 -29.18
N VAL A 99 -7.44 -19.07 -28.37
CA VAL A 99 -8.45 -18.13 -28.85
C VAL A 99 -7.78 -16.79 -29.17
N TYR A 100 -7.74 -16.41 -30.44
CA TYR A 100 -7.03 -15.18 -30.85
C TYR A 100 -7.79 -13.89 -30.53
N VAL A 101 -9.13 -13.88 -30.66
CA VAL A 101 -9.98 -12.76 -30.20
C VAL A 101 -9.63 -12.40 -28.75
N ALA A 102 -9.52 -13.42 -27.88
CA ALA A 102 -9.20 -13.23 -26.47
C ALA A 102 -7.80 -12.63 -26.27
N GLY A 103 -6.83 -12.98 -27.13
CA GLY A 103 -5.50 -12.37 -27.14
C GLY A 103 -5.53 -10.89 -27.48
N VAL A 104 -6.33 -10.50 -28.49
CA VAL A 104 -6.51 -9.09 -28.85
C VAL A 104 -7.18 -8.31 -27.72
N ILE A 105 -8.23 -8.87 -27.11
CA ILE A 105 -8.91 -8.24 -25.95
C ILE A 105 -7.93 -8.07 -24.79
N SER A 106 -7.12 -9.10 -24.47
CA SER A 106 -6.09 -9.03 -23.44
C SER A 106 -5.04 -7.94 -23.75
N LEU A 107 -4.58 -7.84 -25.00
CA LEU A 107 -3.61 -6.81 -25.40
C LEU A 107 -4.19 -5.39 -25.27
N VAL A 108 -5.40 -5.15 -25.77
CA VAL A 108 -6.06 -3.83 -25.73
C VAL A 108 -6.34 -3.41 -24.29
N THR A 109 -6.89 -4.30 -23.47
CA THR A 109 -7.17 -4.01 -22.06
C THR A 109 -5.90 -3.79 -21.26
N GLY A 110 -4.86 -4.59 -21.48
CA GLY A 110 -3.54 -4.39 -20.87
C GLY A 110 -2.89 -3.07 -21.27
N LEU A 111 -2.99 -2.68 -22.55
CA LEU A 111 -2.47 -1.40 -23.03
C LEU A 111 -3.21 -0.21 -22.42
N LEU A 112 -4.54 -0.27 -22.35
CA LEU A 112 -5.37 0.75 -21.70
C LEU A 112 -4.99 0.93 -20.23
N MET A 113 -4.86 -0.17 -19.49
CA MET A 113 -4.40 -0.15 -18.09
C MET A 113 -3.01 0.47 -17.93
N TRP A 114 -2.09 0.17 -18.85
CA TRP A 114 -0.72 0.67 -18.79
C TRP A 114 -0.63 2.16 -19.08
N ILE A 115 -1.32 2.65 -20.11
CA ILE A 115 -1.38 4.07 -20.45
C ILE A 115 -1.88 4.87 -19.23
N THR A 116 -3.00 4.48 -18.64
CA THR A 116 -3.57 5.20 -17.49
C THR A 116 -2.71 5.07 -16.22
N SER A 117 -1.86 4.05 -16.13
CA SER A 117 -0.91 3.87 -15.03
C SER A 117 0.35 4.75 -15.11
N LEU A 118 0.60 5.41 -16.25
CA LEU A 118 1.76 6.28 -16.43
C LEU A 118 1.75 7.42 -15.40
N PRO A 119 2.91 7.77 -14.79
CA PRO A 119 2.99 8.79 -13.75
C PRO A 119 2.39 10.14 -14.16
N GLN A 120 2.51 10.52 -15.43
CA GLN A 120 1.99 11.76 -16.00
C GLN A 120 0.46 11.82 -15.98
N ILE A 121 -0.21 10.67 -16.19
CA ILE A 121 -1.66 10.56 -16.20
C ILE A 121 -2.18 10.35 -14.79
N ARG A 122 -1.63 9.36 -14.07
CA ARG A 122 -2.05 9.00 -12.71
C ARG A 122 -1.98 10.17 -11.73
N ARG A 123 -0.93 11.01 -11.81
CA ARG A 123 -0.77 12.18 -10.92
C ARG A 123 -1.79 13.29 -11.19
N LYS A 124 -2.32 13.40 -12.42
CA LYS A 124 -3.33 14.39 -12.79
C LYS A 124 -4.75 13.87 -12.61
N CYS A 125 -4.97 12.60 -12.95
CA CYS A 125 -6.29 11.96 -13.00
C CYS A 125 -6.24 10.59 -12.30
N PHE A 126 -6.10 10.60 -10.98
CA PHE A 126 -6.01 9.37 -10.18
C PHE A 126 -7.25 8.47 -10.35
N GLU A 127 -8.45 9.05 -10.45
CA GLU A 127 -9.70 8.30 -10.59
C GLU A 127 -9.74 7.47 -11.88
N THR A 128 -9.31 8.06 -13.00
CA THR A 128 -9.22 7.36 -14.29
C THR A 128 -8.27 6.18 -14.20
N PHE A 129 -7.08 6.37 -13.63
CA PHE A 129 -6.15 5.28 -13.33
C PHE A 129 -6.83 4.21 -12.47
N TYR A 130 -7.44 4.59 -11.35
CA TYR A 130 -8.03 3.69 -10.39
C TYR A 130 -9.08 2.77 -11.02
N TYR A 131 -10.05 3.33 -11.74
CA TYR A 131 -11.13 2.54 -12.34
C TYR A 131 -10.66 1.71 -13.53
N THR A 132 -9.83 2.26 -14.41
CA THR A 132 -9.33 1.50 -15.58
C THR A 132 -8.41 0.36 -15.17
N HIS A 133 -7.66 0.49 -14.07
CA HIS A 133 -6.80 -0.59 -13.59
C HIS A 133 -7.58 -1.83 -13.14
N HIS A 134 -8.87 -1.70 -12.77
CA HIS A 134 -9.74 -2.86 -12.46
C HIS A 134 -10.03 -3.76 -13.66
N LEU A 135 -9.74 -3.30 -14.89
CA LEU A 135 -9.82 -4.13 -16.10
C LEU A 135 -8.83 -5.31 -16.08
N TYR A 136 -7.97 -5.44 -15.06
CA TYR A 136 -7.14 -6.62 -14.85
C TYR A 136 -7.97 -7.92 -14.82
N ILE A 137 -9.24 -7.86 -14.39
CA ILE A 137 -10.14 -9.03 -14.38
C ILE A 137 -10.41 -9.48 -15.81
N VAL A 138 -10.77 -8.54 -16.69
CA VAL A 138 -11.00 -8.80 -18.12
C VAL A 138 -9.71 -9.29 -18.76
N PHE A 139 -8.59 -8.63 -18.48
CA PHE A 139 -7.26 -9.04 -18.96
C PHE A 139 -6.92 -10.49 -18.61
N LEU A 140 -7.10 -10.91 -17.34
CA LEU A 140 -6.76 -12.26 -16.86
C LEU A 140 -7.68 -13.33 -17.46
N VAL A 141 -8.99 -13.07 -17.55
CA VAL A 141 -9.95 -14.02 -18.16
C VAL A 141 -9.67 -14.16 -19.66
N SER A 142 -9.44 -13.07 -20.37
CA SER A 142 -9.08 -13.11 -21.79
C SER A 142 -7.71 -13.76 -22.01
N PHE A 143 -6.74 -13.53 -21.12
CA PHE A 143 -5.44 -14.22 -21.17
C PHE A 143 -5.59 -15.73 -20.98
N LEU A 144 -6.44 -16.18 -20.05
CA LEU A 144 -6.72 -17.61 -19.85
C LEU A 144 -7.22 -18.26 -21.14
N PHE A 145 -8.26 -17.72 -21.79
CA PHE A 145 -8.76 -18.26 -23.05
C PHE A 145 -7.76 -18.15 -24.22
N HIS A 146 -6.91 -17.13 -24.20
CA HIS A 146 -5.88 -16.96 -25.22
C HIS A 146 -4.74 -17.97 -25.08
N ALA A 147 -4.15 -18.07 -23.90
CA ALA A 147 -2.97 -18.87 -23.63
C ALA A 147 -3.32 -20.35 -23.37
N GLY A 148 -4.47 -20.60 -22.75
CA GLY A 148 -4.98 -21.90 -22.31
C GLY A 148 -4.47 -22.32 -20.92
N ASP A 149 -5.17 -23.27 -20.33
CA ASP A 149 -4.90 -23.93 -19.05
C ASP A 149 -3.41 -24.18 -18.74
N ARG A 150 -2.65 -24.78 -19.68
CA ARG A 150 -1.23 -25.12 -19.48
C ARG A 150 -0.37 -23.91 -19.12
N HIS A 151 -0.59 -22.79 -19.80
CA HIS A 151 0.13 -21.55 -19.55
C HIS A 151 -0.42 -20.86 -18.30
N PHE A 152 -1.73 -20.94 -18.09
CA PHE A 152 -2.36 -20.35 -16.92
C PHE A 152 -1.86 -20.95 -15.60
N TYR A 153 -1.54 -22.25 -15.55
CA TYR A 153 -0.95 -22.88 -14.37
C TYR A 153 0.36 -22.21 -13.89
N TRP A 154 1.13 -21.59 -14.78
CA TRP A 154 2.35 -20.85 -14.40
C TRP A 154 2.07 -19.54 -13.68
N ILE A 155 0.96 -18.87 -14.01
CA ILE A 155 0.58 -17.60 -13.37
C ILE A 155 -0.40 -17.80 -12.21
N LEU A 156 -1.01 -18.99 -12.12
CA LEU A 156 -2.05 -19.34 -11.16
C LEU A 156 -1.66 -19.06 -9.69
N PRO A 157 -0.43 -19.33 -9.21
CA PRO A 157 -0.06 -19.02 -7.82
C PRO A 157 -0.20 -17.53 -7.48
N GLY A 158 0.24 -16.64 -8.38
CA GLY A 158 0.13 -15.19 -8.20
C GLY A 158 -1.32 -14.71 -8.22
N VAL A 159 -2.11 -15.21 -9.18
CA VAL A 159 -3.56 -14.92 -9.29
C VAL A 159 -4.30 -15.39 -8.04
N PHE A 160 -3.99 -16.61 -7.57
CA PHE A 160 -4.63 -17.22 -6.42
C PHE A 160 -4.36 -16.44 -5.13
N LEU A 161 -3.09 -16.15 -4.85
CA LEU A 161 -2.71 -15.39 -3.65
C LEU A 161 -3.28 -13.96 -3.69
N PHE A 162 -3.28 -13.33 -4.86
CA PHE A 162 -3.87 -11.99 -5.01
C PHE A 162 -5.38 -11.99 -4.77
N GLY A 163 -6.10 -12.98 -5.31
CA GLY A 163 -7.52 -13.19 -5.06
C GLY A 163 -7.84 -13.40 -3.59
N LEU A 164 -7.08 -14.27 -2.93
CA LEU A 164 -7.26 -14.55 -1.52
C LEU A 164 -6.93 -13.32 -0.66
N ASP A 165 -5.82 -12.63 -0.92
CA ASP A 165 -5.45 -11.37 -0.26
C ASP A 165 -6.54 -10.29 -0.47
N LYS A 166 -7.13 -10.21 -1.66
CA LYS A 166 -8.25 -9.29 -1.95
C LYS A 166 -9.51 -9.67 -1.15
N THR A 167 -9.87 -10.95 -1.11
CA THR A 167 -11.02 -11.45 -0.34
C THR A 167 -10.85 -11.17 1.16
N LEU A 168 -9.66 -11.43 1.70
CA LEU A 168 -9.34 -11.15 3.10
C LEU A 168 -9.45 -9.67 3.45
N ARG A 169 -8.95 -8.79 2.58
CA ARG A 169 -9.09 -7.34 2.73
C ARG A 169 -10.54 -6.90 2.70
N ILE A 170 -11.34 -7.45 1.77
CA ILE A 170 -12.78 -7.17 1.69
C ILE A 170 -13.46 -7.57 3.01
N VAL A 171 -13.17 -8.77 3.51
CA VAL A 171 -13.70 -9.26 4.79
C VAL A 171 -13.30 -8.32 5.93
N GLN A 172 -12.02 -8.00 6.07
CA GLN A 172 -11.53 -7.03 7.07
C GLN A 172 -12.28 -5.70 6.99
N SER A 173 -12.44 -5.16 5.79
CA SER A 173 -13.08 -3.86 5.55
C SER A 173 -14.61 -3.80 5.77
N ARG A 174 -15.27 -4.94 5.98
CA ARG A 174 -16.73 -4.98 6.24
C ARG A 174 -17.08 -4.43 7.61
N SER A 175 -16.15 -4.45 8.56
CA SER A 175 -16.33 -3.81 9.85
C SER A 175 -16.30 -2.30 9.66
N GLU A 176 -17.47 -1.67 9.69
CA GLU A 176 -17.58 -0.23 9.71
C GLU A 176 -17.19 0.27 11.12
N SER A 177 -16.39 1.33 11.14
CA SER A 177 -16.00 2.07 12.33
C SER A 177 -16.65 3.45 12.29
N CYS A 178 -16.59 4.18 13.40
CA CYS A 178 -17.06 5.56 13.50
C CYS A 178 -15.90 6.49 13.83
N VAL A 179 -16.02 7.76 13.44
CA VAL A 179 -15.06 8.81 13.83
C VAL A 179 -15.42 9.29 15.24
N ILE A 180 -14.48 9.21 16.20
CA ILE A 180 -14.68 9.69 17.59
C ILE A 180 -14.57 11.21 17.65
N SER A 181 -13.59 11.76 16.95
CA SER A 181 -13.38 13.20 16.85
C SER A 181 -12.65 13.53 15.56
N ALA A 182 -12.93 14.71 15.04
CA ALA A 182 -12.21 15.26 13.89
C ALA A 182 -11.62 16.62 14.26
N ARG A 183 -10.40 16.90 13.81
CA ARG A 183 -9.76 18.22 13.97
C ARG A 183 -9.51 18.84 12.61
N LEU A 184 -9.96 20.07 12.44
CA LEU A 184 -9.74 20.87 11.24
C LEU A 184 -8.58 21.84 11.46
N TYR A 185 -7.63 21.81 10.55
CA TYR A 185 -6.45 22.67 10.57
C TYR A 185 -6.56 23.76 9.51
N SER A 186 -6.04 24.95 9.83
CA SER A 186 -6.04 26.12 8.93
C SER A 186 -5.34 25.87 7.59
N CYS A 187 -4.41 24.91 7.51
CA CYS A 187 -3.71 24.51 6.28
C CYS A 187 -4.53 23.59 5.35
N LYS A 188 -5.85 23.50 5.55
CA LYS A 188 -6.72 22.51 4.90
C LYS A 188 -6.20 21.08 5.12
N ALA A 189 -5.97 20.74 6.37
CA ALA A 189 -5.73 19.37 6.80
C ALA A 189 -6.81 18.93 7.78
N VAL A 190 -7.06 17.62 7.81
CA VAL A 190 -8.02 16.98 8.72
C VAL A 190 -7.28 15.89 9.47
N GLU A 191 -7.42 15.88 10.79
CA GLU A 191 -7.08 14.71 11.62
C GLU A 191 -8.36 14.01 12.03
N LEU A 192 -8.44 12.70 11.76
CA LEU A 192 -9.54 11.83 12.16
C LEU A 192 -9.06 10.92 13.28
N VAL A 193 -9.79 10.88 14.38
CA VAL A 193 -9.52 9.98 15.52
C VAL A 193 -10.54 8.85 15.53
N LEU A 194 -10.05 7.62 15.53
CA LEU A 194 -10.80 6.39 15.35
C LEU A 194 -10.70 5.50 16.60
N PRO A 195 -11.73 4.71 16.93
CA PRO A 195 -11.68 3.74 18.01
C PRO A 195 -10.80 2.55 17.63
N LYS A 196 -9.97 2.12 18.57
CA LYS A 196 -9.03 1.00 18.41
C LYS A 196 -9.19 0.01 19.55
N ASP A 197 -9.11 -1.28 19.22
CA ASP A 197 -8.99 -2.34 20.23
C ASP A 197 -7.60 -2.26 20.92
N PRO A 198 -7.49 -2.27 22.25
CA PRO A 198 -6.21 -2.22 22.96
C PRO A 198 -5.20 -3.32 22.58
N ARG A 199 -5.66 -4.46 22.07
CA ARG A 199 -4.81 -5.55 21.56
C ARG A 199 -4.26 -5.28 20.17
N LEU A 200 -4.84 -4.32 19.44
CA LEU A 200 -4.29 -3.87 18.17
C LEU A 200 -3.07 -2.99 18.43
N ASN A 201 -1.91 -3.61 18.33
CA ASN A 201 -0.62 -2.92 18.33
C ASN A 201 -0.15 -2.68 16.90
N TYR A 202 0.34 -1.48 16.64
CA TYR A 202 0.98 -1.12 15.38
C TYR A 202 2.34 -0.49 15.65
N LEU A 203 3.27 -0.71 14.72
CA LEU A 203 4.61 -0.14 14.80
C LEU A 203 4.60 1.32 14.37
N PRO A 204 5.56 2.13 14.81
CA PRO A 204 5.69 3.48 14.32
C PRO A 204 5.87 3.53 12.80
N SER A 205 5.41 4.62 12.17
CA SER A 205 5.31 4.78 10.71
C SER A 205 4.40 3.76 9.98
N SER A 206 3.54 3.05 10.71
CA SER A 206 2.48 2.25 10.09
C SER A 206 1.45 3.15 9.38
N PHE A 207 0.76 2.60 8.39
CA PHE A 207 -0.30 3.28 7.65
C PHE A 207 -1.54 2.38 7.55
N ILE A 208 -2.68 3.00 7.32
CA ILE A 208 -3.96 2.33 7.06
C ILE A 208 -4.53 2.79 5.73
N PHE A 209 -5.38 1.97 5.12
CA PHE A 209 -6.25 2.43 4.05
C PHE A 209 -7.61 2.79 4.63
N VAL A 210 -8.10 3.95 4.21
CA VAL A 210 -9.38 4.51 4.64
C VAL A 210 -10.35 4.54 3.46
N ASN A 211 -11.58 4.15 3.72
CA ASN A 211 -12.73 4.36 2.85
C ASN A 211 -13.85 5.01 3.66
N ILE A 212 -14.46 6.08 3.11
CA ILE A 212 -15.63 6.74 3.71
C ILE A 212 -16.79 6.51 2.73
N PRO A 213 -17.71 5.55 3.02
CA PRO A 213 -18.75 5.11 2.08
C PRO A 213 -19.68 6.22 1.61
N SER A 214 -19.90 7.22 2.47
CA SER A 214 -20.72 8.39 2.16
C SER A 214 -20.10 9.36 1.14
N ILE A 215 -18.81 9.22 0.83
CA ILE A 215 -18.11 9.96 -0.23
C ILE A 215 -17.90 9.06 -1.44
N SER A 216 -17.40 7.83 -1.21
CA SER A 216 -17.21 6.83 -2.26
C SER A 216 -17.28 5.42 -1.68
N GLN A 217 -18.03 4.54 -2.34
CA GLN A 217 -18.12 3.12 -1.95
C GLN A 217 -16.87 2.31 -2.32
N PHE A 218 -16.07 2.79 -3.28
CA PHE A 218 -14.99 2.00 -3.86
C PHE A 218 -13.60 2.59 -3.63
N GLN A 219 -13.46 3.90 -3.40
CA GLN A 219 -12.14 4.51 -3.28
C GLN A 219 -11.50 4.26 -1.91
N TRP A 220 -10.30 3.67 -1.93
CA TRP A 220 -9.48 3.37 -0.76
C TRP A 220 -8.19 4.19 -0.82
N HIS A 221 -7.93 5.00 0.21
CA HIS A 221 -6.78 5.90 0.26
C HIS A 221 -5.85 5.59 1.44
N PRO A 222 -4.52 5.48 1.23
CA PRO A 222 -3.58 5.21 2.30
C PRO A 222 -3.23 6.47 3.09
N PHE A 223 -3.20 6.38 4.42
CA PHE A 223 -2.77 7.44 5.32
C PHE A 223 -1.90 6.89 6.44
N SER A 224 -0.81 7.60 6.76
CA SER A 224 0.05 7.27 7.90
C SER A 224 -0.69 7.51 9.21
N ILE A 225 -0.50 6.59 10.15
CA ILE A 225 -1.01 6.74 11.51
C ILE A 225 -0.15 7.78 12.23
N THR A 226 -0.80 8.77 12.86
CA THR A 226 -0.16 9.86 13.59
C THR A 226 -0.10 9.62 15.10
N SER A 227 -1.04 8.85 15.65
CA SER A 227 -1.06 8.43 17.07
C SER A 227 -0.03 7.34 17.37
N SER A 228 0.45 7.20 18.60
CA SER A 228 1.26 6.06 19.05
C SER A 228 0.40 4.96 19.69
N SER A 229 0.62 3.68 19.33
CA SER A 229 -0.09 2.56 19.98
C SER A 229 0.33 2.32 21.44
N SER A 230 1.48 2.86 21.84
CA SER A 230 2.00 2.73 23.21
C SER A 230 1.38 3.76 24.16
N VAL A 231 1.09 4.95 23.63
CA VAL A 231 0.45 6.06 24.36
C VAL A 231 -1.08 5.94 24.28
N ASP A 232 -1.61 5.82 23.06
CA ASP A 232 -3.03 5.77 22.77
C ASP A 232 -3.52 4.31 22.69
N LYS A 233 -3.97 3.77 23.84
CA LYS A 233 -4.44 2.37 23.90
C LYS A 233 -5.76 2.15 23.16
N HIS A 234 -6.70 3.09 23.26
CA HIS A 234 -8.07 2.95 22.76
C HIS A 234 -8.37 3.73 21.48
N THR A 235 -7.43 4.56 21.01
CA THR A 235 -7.63 5.43 19.85
C THR A 235 -6.53 5.26 18.82
N MET A 236 -6.82 5.67 17.59
CA MET A 236 -5.87 5.76 16.50
C MET A 236 -6.20 6.99 15.66
N SER A 237 -5.23 7.88 15.43
CA SER A 237 -5.42 9.06 14.60
C SER A 237 -4.71 8.97 13.26
N VAL A 238 -5.32 9.54 12.24
CA VAL A 238 -4.73 9.75 10.92
C VAL A 238 -4.90 11.19 10.51
N MET A 239 -3.86 11.76 9.89
CA MET A 239 -3.88 13.11 9.36
C MET A 239 -3.76 13.09 7.84
N MET A 240 -4.62 13.86 7.18
CA MET A 240 -4.63 14.00 5.72
C MET A 240 -4.67 15.46 5.31
N LYS A 241 -3.86 15.82 4.30
CA LYS A 241 -3.92 17.14 3.65
C LYS A 241 -4.86 17.11 2.46
N CYS A 242 -5.64 18.15 2.29
CA CYS A 242 -6.67 18.25 1.26
C CYS A 242 -6.07 18.78 -0.04
N GLU A 243 -5.54 17.87 -0.84
CA GLU A 243 -4.91 18.17 -2.15
C GLU A 243 -5.62 17.50 -3.34
N GLY A 244 -6.56 16.58 -3.08
CA GLY A 244 -7.32 15.87 -4.10
C GLY A 244 -8.83 15.92 -3.87
N LYS A 245 -9.60 15.59 -4.92
CA LYS A 245 -11.09 15.62 -4.88
C LYS A 245 -11.68 14.85 -3.70
N TRP A 246 -11.16 13.65 -3.43
CA TRP A 246 -11.66 12.81 -2.33
C TRP A 246 -11.36 13.45 -0.97
N THR A 247 -10.13 13.90 -0.73
CA THR A 247 -9.73 14.54 0.53
C THR A 247 -10.43 15.88 0.76
N ASP A 248 -10.74 16.62 -0.31
CA ASP A 248 -11.52 17.86 -0.24
C ASP A 248 -12.97 17.57 0.17
N SER A 249 -13.56 16.50 -0.37
CA SER A 249 -14.90 16.05 0.05
C SER A 249 -14.93 15.60 1.51
N VAL A 250 -13.85 14.97 2.01
CA VAL A 250 -13.73 14.65 3.45
C VAL A 250 -13.72 15.93 4.28
N TYR A 251 -12.90 16.90 3.91
CA TYR A 251 -12.81 18.18 4.62
C TYR A 251 -14.15 18.89 4.69
N LYS A 252 -14.83 19.06 3.55
CA LYS A 252 -16.15 19.70 3.48
C LYS A 252 -17.17 18.99 4.36
N LYS A 253 -17.19 17.66 4.33
CA LYS A 253 -18.12 16.87 5.13
C LYS A 253 -17.89 17.07 6.64
N VAL A 254 -16.63 17.15 7.06
CA VAL A 254 -16.28 17.41 8.46
C VAL A 254 -16.59 18.86 8.85
N GLU A 255 -16.33 19.82 7.96
CA GLU A 255 -16.64 21.25 8.13
C GLU A 255 -18.15 21.50 8.25
N GLU A 256 -18.96 20.89 7.37
CA GLU A 256 -20.43 20.92 7.43
C GLU A 256 -20.97 20.34 8.75
N ALA A 257 -20.36 19.25 9.23
CA ALA A 257 -20.70 18.66 10.52
C ALA A 257 -20.30 19.57 11.70
N ALA A 258 -19.25 20.39 11.54
CA ALA A 258 -18.84 21.39 12.53
C ALA A 258 -19.84 22.54 12.66
N ILE A 259 -20.37 23.01 11.53
CA ILE A 259 -21.26 24.18 11.45
C ILE A 259 -22.68 23.86 11.91
N SER A 260 -23.17 22.66 11.60
CA SER A 260 -24.57 22.29 11.81
C SER A 260 -24.93 21.97 13.27
N ASP A 261 -23.96 21.94 14.18
CA ASP A 261 -24.08 21.45 15.58
C ASP A 261 -24.74 20.05 15.70
N THR A 262 -24.93 19.39 14.55
CA THR A 262 -25.31 17.99 14.48
C THR A 262 -24.05 17.21 14.81
N LYS A 263 -24.04 16.58 16.00
CA LYS A 263 -23.03 15.59 16.39
C LYS A 263 -22.70 14.74 15.16
N ILE A 264 -21.41 14.49 14.88
CA ILE A 264 -20.91 13.68 13.74
C ILE A 264 -21.32 12.19 13.91
N ASN A 265 -22.58 11.89 14.22
CA ASN A 265 -23.06 10.55 14.53
C ASN A 265 -23.05 9.64 13.29
N ASN A 266 -22.77 10.15 12.09
CA ASN A 266 -22.98 9.43 10.83
C ASN A 266 -21.78 9.37 9.87
N ILE A 267 -20.56 9.79 10.25
CA ILE A 267 -19.39 9.51 9.39
C ILE A 267 -18.90 8.09 9.68
N THR A 268 -19.48 7.14 8.95
CA THR A 268 -18.97 5.78 8.91
C THR A 268 -17.67 5.73 8.10
N ILE A 269 -16.71 4.98 8.63
CA ILE A 269 -15.38 4.82 8.05
C ILE A 269 -15.00 3.34 8.05
N ARG A 270 -14.54 2.84 6.91
CA ARG A 270 -14.01 1.49 6.77
C ARG A 270 -12.49 1.56 6.75
N VAL A 271 -11.84 0.67 7.49
CA VAL A 271 -10.38 0.66 7.64
C VAL A 271 -9.80 -0.68 7.23
N GLU A 272 -8.74 -0.64 6.43
CA GLU A 272 -7.91 -1.79 6.05
C GLU A 272 -6.48 -1.55 6.59
N GLY A 273 -5.89 -2.52 7.29
CA GLY A 273 -4.59 -2.37 7.96
C GLY A 273 -4.64 -2.73 9.45
N PRO A 274 -3.73 -2.19 10.28
CA PRO A 274 -2.58 -1.37 9.95
C PRO A 274 -1.48 -2.15 9.22
N TYR A 275 -0.79 -1.48 8.30
CA TYR A 275 0.37 -1.98 7.58
C TYR A 275 1.62 -1.27 8.09
N GLY A 276 2.48 -2.01 8.79
CA GLY A 276 3.70 -1.48 9.39
C GLY A 276 4.94 -1.63 8.52
N PRO A 277 5.99 -0.83 8.77
CA PRO A 277 7.31 -1.10 8.21
C PRO A 277 7.83 -2.44 8.70
N SER A 278 8.53 -3.18 7.84
CA SER A 278 9.17 -4.44 8.23
C SER A 278 10.56 -4.24 8.88
N SER A 279 11.19 -3.08 8.65
CA SER A 279 12.65 -2.93 8.78
C SER A 279 13.18 -1.68 9.51
N VAL A 280 12.34 -0.69 9.86
CA VAL A 280 12.82 0.56 10.48
C VAL A 280 12.66 0.49 11.99
N ASP A 281 13.62 -0.15 12.64
CA ASP A 281 13.81 -0.01 14.08
C ASP A 281 14.60 1.27 14.36
N PHE A 282 13.92 2.41 14.45
CA PHE A 282 14.54 3.69 14.76
C PHE A 282 15.09 3.73 16.20
N LEU A 283 14.67 2.81 17.08
CA LEU A 283 15.14 2.73 18.46
C LEU A 283 16.57 2.19 18.59
N ARG A 284 17.13 1.64 17.50
CA ARG A 284 18.54 1.20 17.48
C ARG A 284 19.55 2.35 17.45
N TYR A 285 19.09 3.57 17.23
CA TYR A 285 19.94 4.76 17.13
C TYR A 285 19.87 5.57 18.41
N ASP A 286 21.04 5.97 18.93
CA ASP A 286 21.12 6.89 20.07
C ASP A 286 20.75 8.33 19.66
N THR A 287 20.89 8.63 18.37
CA THR A 287 20.64 9.94 17.79
C THR A 287 19.81 9.83 16.50
N LEU A 288 18.76 10.65 16.38
CA LEU A 288 17.93 10.71 15.19
C LEU A 288 17.97 12.09 14.53
N PHE A 289 18.09 12.07 13.21
CA PHE A 289 17.95 13.24 12.35
C PHE A 289 16.75 13.03 11.42
N LEU A 290 15.66 13.73 11.69
CA LEU A 290 14.38 13.59 11.00
C LEU A 290 14.19 14.75 10.02
N VAL A 291 13.89 14.46 8.76
CA VAL A 291 13.64 15.47 7.73
C VAL A 291 12.25 15.28 7.14
N ALA A 292 11.38 16.27 7.34
CA ALA A 292 9.98 16.25 6.91
C ALA A 292 9.69 17.34 5.88
N GLY A 293 8.95 17.01 4.82
CA GLY A 293 8.42 17.97 3.86
C GLY A 293 6.89 17.93 3.78
N GLY A 294 6.21 19.02 4.13
CA GLY A 294 4.74 19.15 4.06
C GLY A 294 4.02 18.02 4.82
N ILE A 295 3.09 17.32 4.15
CA ILE A 295 2.34 16.18 4.74
C ILE A 295 3.24 15.01 5.16
N GLY A 296 4.50 14.97 4.70
CA GLY A 296 5.50 13.98 5.11
C GLY A 296 5.88 14.02 6.59
N ILE A 297 5.38 14.98 7.37
CA ILE A 297 5.56 15.04 8.83
C ILE A 297 4.81 13.92 9.58
N THR A 298 3.73 13.37 9.01
CA THR A 298 2.84 12.42 9.69
C THR A 298 3.50 11.19 10.30
N PRO A 299 4.42 10.45 9.65
CA PRO A 299 5.13 9.35 10.30
C PRO A 299 6.02 9.82 11.46
N PHE A 300 6.55 11.05 11.42
CA PHE A 300 7.37 11.59 12.49
C PHE A 300 6.54 12.04 13.69
N LEU A 301 5.29 12.48 13.49
CA LEU A 301 4.38 12.75 14.62
C LEU A 301 4.21 11.49 15.47
N ASN A 302 3.99 10.36 14.82
CA ASN A 302 3.87 9.07 15.48
C ASN A 302 5.18 8.61 16.14
N ILE A 303 6.35 8.82 15.51
CA ILE A 303 7.65 8.53 16.13
C ILE A 303 7.86 9.41 17.38
N LEU A 304 7.58 10.70 17.30
CA LEU A 304 7.75 11.63 18.43
C LEU A 304 6.83 11.26 19.60
N GLN A 305 5.57 10.91 19.35
CA GLN A 305 4.67 10.41 20.39
C GLN A 305 5.15 9.10 21.00
N GLU A 306 5.71 8.19 20.19
CA GLU A 306 6.28 6.95 20.70
C GLU A 306 7.48 7.22 21.62
N LEU A 307 8.31 8.22 21.31
CA LEU A 307 9.46 8.63 22.12
C LEU A 307 9.06 9.30 23.44
N ALA A 308 7.85 9.88 23.51
CA ALA A 308 7.30 10.45 24.73
C ALA A 308 6.88 9.40 25.77
N CYS A 309 6.82 8.13 25.40
CA CYS A 309 6.43 7.07 26.31
C CYS A 309 7.56 6.74 27.31
N GLU A 310 7.35 7.04 28.60
CA GLU A 310 8.35 6.96 29.68
C GLU A 310 8.88 5.53 29.98
N ASN A 311 8.18 4.47 29.58
CA ASN A 311 8.48 3.09 29.96
C ASN A 311 9.47 2.35 29.04
N ARG A 312 10.43 3.03 28.42
CA ARG A 312 11.37 2.40 27.46
C ARG A 312 12.81 2.32 27.95
N PHE A 313 13.35 1.10 27.92
CA PHE A 313 14.76 0.81 28.24
C PHE A 313 15.76 1.28 27.18
N LYS A 314 15.32 1.49 25.93
CA LYS A 314 16.13 1.98 24.82
C LYS A 314 15.36 3.04 24.05
N SER A 315 15.81 4.30 24.15
CA SER A 315 15.30 5.42 23.39
C SER A 315 16.48 6.28 22.90
N PRO A 316 16.36 6.88 21.69
CA PRO A 316 17.24 7.95 21.26
C PRO A 316 17.30 9.06 22.32
N ARG A 317 18.49 9.56 22.62
CA ARG A 317 18.71 10.66 23.58
C ARG A 317 18.62 12.03 22.92
N THR A 318 18.93 12.09 21.63
CA THR A 318 18.99 13.35 20.87
C THR A 318 18.23 13.20 19.56
N VAL A 319 17.27 14.08 19.34
CA VAL A 319 16.44 14.08 18.13
C VAL A 319 16.42 15.49 17.56
N GLN A 320 16.79 15.62 16.29
CA GLN A 320 16.58 16.87 15.55
C GLN A 320 15.58 16.66 14.43
N LEU A 321 14.53 17.45 14.41
CA LEU A 321 13.52 17.47 13.36
C LEU A 321 13.66 18.75 12.53
N VAL A 322 13.97 18.57 11.24
CA VAL A 322 13.94 19.62 10.22
C VAL A 322 12.62 19.51 9.46
N PHE A 323 11.72 20.47 9.65
CA PHE A 323 10.41 20.49 9.01
C PHE A 323 10.29 21.60 7.98
N SER A 324 10.17 21.25 6.71
CA SER A 324 10.01 22.19 5.61
C SER A 324 8.55 22.27 5.14
N VAL A 325 8.00 23.47 5.14
CA VAL A 325 6.61 23.77 4.76
C VAL A 325 6.54 24.90 3.75
N ARG A 326 5.39 25.03 3.07
CA ARG A 326 5.17 26.09 2.09
C ARG A 326 4.71 27.37 2.78
N THR A 327 3.70 27.26 3.62
CA THR A 327 3.03 28.38 4.29
C THR A 327 3.17 28.31 5.81
N PHE A 328 2.92 29.41 6.52
CA PHE A 328 2.90 29.39 8.00
C PHE A 328 1.79 28.48 8.54
N GLN A 329 0.64 28.45 7.87
CA GLN A 329 -0.49 27.61 8.28
C GLN A 329 -0.13 26.12 8.35
N ASP A 330 0.78 25.66 7.49
CA ASP A 330 1.24 24.26 7.47
C ASP A 330 1.98 23.87 8.76
N ILE A 331 2.50 24.83 9.54
CA ILE A 331 3.15 24.58 10.84
C ILE A 331 2.17 23.96 11.84
N ASN A 332 0.86 24.26 11.70
CA ASN A 332 -0.19 23.74 12.59
C ASN A 332 -0.30 22.22 12.58
N MET A 333 0.29 21.55 11.58
CA MET A 333 0.44 20.11 11.56
C MET A 333 1.28 19.54 12.73
N LEU A 334 2.06 20.37 13.44
CA LEU A 334 2.80 19.97 14.63
C LEU A 334 1.96 19.97 15.91
N LEU A 335 0.72 20.46 15.88
CA LEU A 335 -0.11 20.56 17.08
C LEU A 335 -0.37 19.22 17.81
N PRO A 336 -0.49 18.05 17.14
CA PRO A 336 -0.60 16.76 17.84
C PRO A 336 0.57 16.45 18.79
N VAL A 337 1.76 17.02 18.55
CA VAL A 337 2.96 16.83 19.37
C VAL A 337 3.31 18.08 20.19
N SER A 338 2.41 19.07 20.26
CA SER A 338 2.63 20.31 21.01
C SER A 338 2.92 20.09 22.49
N HIS A 339 2.30 19.09 23.12
CA HIS A 339 2.57 18.74 24.52
C HIS A 339 4.03 18.34 24.76
N ILE A 340 4.67 17.64 23.81
CA ILE A 340 6.08 17.26 23.86
C ILE A 340 6.98 18.49 23.70
N LEU A 341 6.53 19.48 22.93
CA LEU A 341 7.25 20.74 22.72
C LEU A 341 7.13 21.69 23.91
N PHE A 342 6.01 21.66 24.62
CA PHE A 342 5.78 22.52 25.77
C PHE A 342 6.35 21.93 27.06
N HIS A 343 6.40 20.59 27.16
CA HIS A 343 6.92 19.85 28.30
C HIS A 343 8.04 18.90 27.83
N PRO A 344 9.31 19.31 27.99
CA PRO A 344 10.44 18.46 27.64
C PRO A 344 10.40 17.13 28.39
N ILE A 345 10.58 16.03 27.66
CA ILE A 345 10.62 14.69 28.24
C ILE A 345 11.95 14.49 28.96
N HIS A 346 11.92 13.93 30.16
CA HIS A 346 13.13 13.62 30.91
C HIS A 346 14.04 12.68 30.08
N ASN A 347 15.29 13.06 29.84
CA ASN A 347 16.30 12.34 29.04
C ASN A 347 16.18 12.39 27.50
N LEU A 348 15.35 13.26 26.92
CA LEU A 348 15.29 13.50 25.47
C LEU A 348 15.59 14.96 25.14
N ASN A 349 16.67 15.22 24.39
CA ASN A 349 16.92 16.53 23.79
C ASN A 349 16.27 16.57 22.40
N LEU A 350 15.20 17.37 22.25
CA LEU A 350 14.42 17.50 21.02
C LEU A 350 14.59 18.90 20.45
N THR A 351 15.31 19.02 19.33
CA THR A 351 15.42 20.27 18.58
C THR A 351 14.51 20.25 17.36
N ILE A 352 13.68 21.28 17.18
CA ILE A 352 12.84 21.43 15.98
C ILE A 352 13.25 22.71 15.24
N LYS A 353 13.63 22.55 13.96
CA LYS A 353 13.89 23.66 13.03
C LYS A 353 12.83 23.64 11.93
N VAL A 354 11.98 24.67 11.88
CA VAL A 354 10.91 24.80 10.88
C VAL A 354 11.35 25.79 9.79
N PHE A 355 11.16 25.42 8.52
CA PHE A 355 11.52 26.24 7.36
C PHE A 355 10.27 26.54 6.52
N VAL A 356 9.83 27.79 6.51
CA VAL A 356 8.72 28.29 5.68
C VAL A 356 9.28 28.81 4.36
N THR A 357 8.94 28.17 3.24
CA THR A 357 9.66 28.34 1.98
C THR A 357 9.03 29.30 0.97
N GLN A 358 7.72 29.60 1.06
CA GLN A 358 7.04 30.49 0.10
C GLN A 358 6.74 31.88 0.64
N GLU A 359 6.54 32.02 1.94
CA GLU A 359 6.20 33.30 2.57
C GLU A 359 7.44 34.09 2.98
N LYS A 360 7.34 35.43 2.93
CA LYS A 360 8.40 36.35 3.35
C LYS A 360 8.15 36.81 4.79
N LYS A 361 9.23 37.15 5.50
CA LYS A 361 9.18 37.61 6.89
C LYS A 361 8.35 38.90 6.99
N HIS A 362 7.23 38.85 7.70
CA HIS A 362 6.46 40.03 8.09
C HIS A 362 6.98 40.57 9.43
N SER A 363 7.05 41.89 9.58
CA SER A 363 7.66 42.59 10.73
C SER A 363 6.99 42.32 12.08
N ASN A 364 5.78 41.74 12.10
CA ASN A 364 4.99 41.43 13.28
C ASN A 364 4.76 39.91 13.48
N GLY A 365 5.52 39.05 12.80
CA GLY A 365 5.37 37.59 12.92
C GLY A 365 5.89 37.06 14.26
N PRO A 366 5.32 35.98 14.82
CA PRO A 366 5.78 35.39 16.06
C PRO A 366 7.23 34.90 15.92
N THR A 367 8.01 35.15 16.96
CA THR A 367 9.45 34.89 16.99
C THR A 367 9.78 33.45 17.33
N THR A 368 8.90 32.76 18.07
CA THR A 368 9.13 31.38 18.50
C THR A 368 8.03 30.41 18.04
N LEU A 369 8.41 29.15 17.83
CA LEU A 369 7.45 28.09 17.48
C LEU A 369 6.35 27.92 18.55
N LYS A 370 6.72 28.10 19.81
CA LYS A 370 5.81 27.96 20.96
C LYS A 370 4.71 29.03 20.94
N GLU A 371 5.06 30.29 20.68
CA GLU A 371 4.10 31.38 20.53
C GLU A 371 3.13 31.12 19.37
N TYR A 372 3.64 30.70 18.22
CA TYR A 372 2.81 30.43 17.05
C TYR A 372 1.80 29.30 17.31
N LEU A 373 2.28 28.17 17.86
CA LEU A 373 1.41 27.03 18.16
C LEU A 373 0.39 27.35 19.27
N ALA A 374 0.74 28.19 20.26
CA ALA A 374 -0.18 28.62 21.30
C ALA A 374 -1.29 29.55 20.77
N GLN A 375 -1.01 30.37 19.74
CA GLN A 375 -1.99 31.24 19.09
C GLN A 375 -2.85 30.51 18.05
N SER A 376 -2.44 29.32 17.65
CA SER A 376 -3.10 28.58 16.56
C SER A 376 -4.39 27.95 17.03
N GLN A 377 -5.50 28.35 16.43
CA GLN A 377 -6.80 27.76 16.71
C GLN A 377 -7.03 26.52 15.84
N VAL A 378 -7.36 25.41 16.49
CA VAL A 378 -7.84 24.19 15.84
C VAL A 378 -9.28 23.96 16.25
N GLN A 379 -10.15 23.85 15.26
CA GLN A 379 -11.53 23.47 15.51
C GLN A 379 -11.57 21.95 15.74
N THR A 380 -11.72 21.57 17.01
CA THR A 380 -11.92 20.17 17.40
C THR A 380 -13.41 19.90 17.50
N ILE A 381 -13.87 18.91 16.75
CA ILE A 381 -15.26 18.48 16.75
C ILE A 381 -15.31 17.13 17.45
N HIS A 382 -15.89 17.12 18.64
CA HIS A 382 -16.13 15.89 19.40
C HIS A 382 -17.48 15.30 19.01
N VAL A 383 -17.48 14.00 18.75
CA VAL A 383 -18.71 13.26 18.45
C VAL A 383 -19.30 12.81 19.77
N GLY A 384 -20.28 13.57 20.27
CA GLY A 384 -20.81 13.41 21.62
C GLY A 384 -21.77 12.24 21.82
N THR A 385 -21.37 11.33 22.70
CA THR A 385 -22.12 10.65 23.78
C THR A 385 -23.14 9.52 23.50
N ASP A 386 -22.89 8.41 24.22
CA ASP A 386 -23.78 7.32 24.70
C ASP A 386 -23.98 6.04 23.87
N GLU A 387 -23.42 5.94 22.67
CA GLU A 387 -23.37 4.66 21.95
C GLU A 387 -22.08 3.87 22.26
N ASP A 388 -22.23 2.57 22.51
CA ASP A 388 -21.14 1.63 22.79
C ASP A 388 -20.13 1.60 21.61
N PHE A 389 -19.09 2.44 21.69
CA PHE A 389 -17.95 2.45 20.75
C PHE A 389 -17.26 1.08 20.63
N SER A 390 -17.56 0.14 21.53
CA SER A 390 -17.12 -1.26 21.49
C SER A 390 -17.57 -2.02 20.23
N ARG A 391 -18.63 -1.58 19.54
CA ARG A 391 -19.10 -2.20 18.27
C ARG A 391 -18.30 -1.76 17.04
N PHE A 392 -17.56 -0.65 17.13
CA PHE A 392 -16.92 0.02 16.00
C PHE A 392 -15.39 -0.05 16.03
N GLN A 393 -14.80 -0.80 16.97
CA GLN A 393 -13.34 -0.86 17.12
C GLN A 393 -12.67 -1.50 15.90
N ILE A 394 -11.55 -0.91 15.48
CA ILE A 394 -10.72 -1.48 14.43
C ILE A 394 -9.99 -2.69 15.00
N LEU A 395 -10.36 -3.88 14.54
CA LEU A 395 -9.67 -5.12 14.91
C LEU A 395 -8.36 -5.26 14.15
N GLY A 396 -7.31 -5.63 14.90
CA GLY A 396 -6.02 -5.98 14.34
C GLY A 396 -6.05 -7.20 13.43
N HIS A 397 -4.97 -7.39 12.67
CA HIS A 397 -4.76 -8.55 11.82
C HIS A 397 -5.02 -9.86 12.58
N GLU A 398 -5.58 -10.86 11.88
CA GLU A 398 -5.69 -12.22 12.42
C GLU A 398 -4.28 -12.76 12.76
N SER A 399 -4.20 -13.58 13.80
CA SER A 399 -2.96 -14.27 14.15
C SER A 399 -2.41 -15.01 12.92
N PHE A 400 -1.10 -14.94 12.69
CA PHE A 400 -0.44 -15.57 11.55
C PHE A 400 -0.84 -17.05 11.36
N GLY A 401 -0.99 -17.80 12.46
CA GLY A 401 -1.44 -19.19 12.43
C GLY A 401 -2.85 -19.38 11.83
N ARG A 402 -3.84 -18.57 12.25
CA ARG A 402 -5.20 -18.64 11.68
C ARG A 402 -5.22 -18.25 10.21
N LEU A 403 -4.44 -17.25 9.84
CA LEU A 403 -4.31 -16.82 8.46
C LEU A 403 -3.70 -17.94 7.59
N ALA A 404 -2.63 -18.57 8.07
CA ALA A 404 -2.00 -19.70 7.40
C ALA A 404 -2.97 -20.89 7.24
N THR A 405 -3.76 -21.21 8.29
CA THR A 405 -4.79 -22.26 8.22
C THR A 405 -5.87 -21.93 7.20
N LEU A 406 -6.35 -20.68 7.17
CA LEU A 406 -7.34 -20.25 6.18
C LEU A 406 -6.80 -20.35 4.76
N VAL A 407 -5.55 -19.92 4.53
CA VAL A 407 -4.88 -20.05 3.23
C VAL A 407 -4.79 -21.51 2.83
N LEU A 408 -4.32 -22.37 3.73
CA LEU A 408 -4.18 -23.80 3.48
C LEU A 408 -5.52 -24.46 3.13
N ILE A 409 -6.57 -24.20 3.92
CA ILE A 409 -7.92 -24.72 3.64
C ILE A 409 -8.38 -24.26 2.27
N THR A 410 -8.25 -22.97 1.97
CA THR A 410 -8.71 -22.42 0.67
C THR A 410 -7.97 -23.04 -0.51
N VAL A 411 -6.65 -23.25 -0.38
CA VAL A 411 -5.81 -23.91 -1.39
C VAL A 411 -6.22 -25.37 -1.59
N LEU A 412 -6.42 -26.12 -0.50
CA LEU A 412 -6.84 -27.52 -0.56
C LEU A 412 -8.23 -27.67 -1.18
N THR A 413 -9.17 -26.79 -0.83
CA THR A 413 -10.50 -26.74 -1.45
C THR A 413 -10.39 -26.48 -2.95
N PHE A 414 -9.56 -25.51 -3.36
CA PHE A 414 -9.33 -25.23 -4.78
C PHE A 414 -8.75 -26.43 -5.53
N LEU A 415 -7.70 -27.05 -5.00
CA LEU A 415 -7.07 -28.23 -5.61
C LEU A 415 -8.05 -29.40 -5.71
N GLY A 416 -8.82 -29.67 -4.65
CA GLY A 416 -9.85 -30.71 -4.63
C GLY A 416 -10.95 -30.49 -5.66
N LEU A 417 -11.45 -29.24 -5.77
CA LEU A 417 -12.43 -28.86 -6.78
C LEU A 417 -11.86 -28.96 -8.19
N LEU A 418 -10.64 -28.48 -8.40
CA LEU A 418 -9.97 -28.54 -9.70
C LEU A 418 -9.81 -29.99 -10.16
N ILE A 419 -9.34 -30.88 -9.29
CA ILE A 419 -9.18 -32.31 -9.58
C ILE A 419 -10.54 -32.97 -9.84
N GLY A 420 -11.53 -32.73 -8.97
CA GLY A 420 -12.86 -33.32 -9.09
C GLY A 420 -13.61 -32.89 -10.35
N LEU A 421 -13.64 -31.59 -10.62
CA LEU A 421 -14.27 -31.03 -11.83
C LEU A 421 -13.52 -31.45 -13.10
N SER A 422 -12.19 -31.50 -13.07
CA SER A 422 -11.41 -31.99 -14.22
C SER A 422 -11.73 -33.45 -14.52
N HIS A 423 -11.84 -34.32 -13.51
CA HIS A 423 -12.23 -35.72 -13.73
C HIS A 423 -13.65 -35.89 -14.29
N PHE A 424 -14.56 -34.99 -13.96
CA PHE A 424 -15.95 -35.03 -14.42
C PHE A 424 -16.10 -34.48 -15.85
N PHE A 425 -15.51 -33.32 -16.14
CA PHE A 425 -15.68 -32.60 -17.40
C PHE A 425 -14.64 -32.96 -18.47
N ILE A 426 -13.47 -33.48 -18.08
CA ILE A 426 -12.38 -33.87 -19.00
C ILE A 426 -12.28 -35.40 -19.00
N PRO A 427 -12.84 -36.10 -20.02
CA PRO A 427 -12.82 -37.55 -20.07
C PRO A 427 -11.38 -38.07 -20.11
N ASN A 428 -11.06 -38.98 -19.19
CA ASN A 428 -9.75 -39.59 -19.12
C ASN A 428 -9.51 -40.51 -20.34
N GLU A 429 -8.55 -40.17 -21.21
CA GLU A 429 -8.23 -40.98 -22.40
C GLU A 429 -7.83 -42.43 -22.04
N HIS A 430 -7.26 -42.64 -20.84
CA HIS A 430 -6.87 -43.97 -20.35
C HIS A 430 -8.04 -44.95 -20.16
N LYS A 431 -9.26 -44.48 -19.85
CA LYS A 431 -10.43 -45.36 -19.72
C LYS A 431 -10.96 -45.86 -21.07
N LYS A 432 -10.61 -45.19 -22.18
CA LYS A 432 -11.11 -45.54 -23.52
C LYS A 432 -10.18 -46.48 -24.29
N HIS A 433 -8.92 -46.65 -23.91
CA HIS A 433 -8.00 -47.55 -24.61
C HIS A 433 -8.37 -49.04 -24.43
N SER A 434 -8.94 -49.42 -23.28
CA SER A 434 -9.46 -50.77 -23.00
C SER A 434 -10.70 -51.11 -23.85
N ASN A 435 -11.64 -50.16 -23.97
CA ASN A 435 -12.85 -50.35 -24.80
C ASN A 435 -12.55 -50.26 -26.30
N SER A 436 -11.55 -49.47 -26.70
CA SER A 436 -11.10 -49.36 -28.10
C SER A 436 -10.47 -50.65 -28.62
N MET A 437 -9.79 -51.42 -27.75
CA MET A 437 -9.20 -52.71 -28.14
C MET A 437 -10.27 -53.79 -28.36
N LYS A 438 -11.41 -53.71 -27.64
CA LYS A 438 -12.58 -54.57 -27.88
C LYS A 438 -13.40 -54.20 -29.12
N LEU A 439 -13.48 -52.90 -29.49
CA LEU A 439 -14.20 -52.45 -30.69
C LEU A 439 -13.38 -52.60 -31.99
N ALA A 440 -12.04 -52.55 -31.91
CA ALA A 440 -11.19 -52.80 -33.08
C ALA A 440 -11.30 -54.26 -33.59
N ALA A 441 -11.72 -55.20 -32.74
CA ALA A 441 -12.00 -56.58 -33.13
C ALA A 441 -13.35 -56.76 -33.87
N SER A 442 -14.23 -55.76 -33.91
CA SER A 442 -15.58 -55.86 -34.49
C SER A 442 -15.77 -55.10 -35.82
N GLY A 443 -14.68 -54.67 -36.48
CA GLY A 443 -14.75 -54.12 -37.85
C GLY A 443 -15.51 -52.79 -38.03
N ALA A 444 -15.83 -52.07 -36.96
CA ALA A 444 -16.56 -50.79 -37.07
C ALA A 444 -15.60 -49.62 -37.33
N MET A 445 -15.85 -48.89 -38.41
CA MET A 445 -15.12 -47.70 -38.86
C MET A 445 -15.09 -46.61 -37.78
N THR A 446 -13.89 -46.18 -37.39
CA THR A 446 -13.68 -45.19 -36.32
C THR A 446 -14.12 -43.79 -36.77
N THR A 447 -15.27 -43.33 -36.29
CA THR A 447 -15.62 -41.90 -36.33
C THR A 447 -14.62 -41.12 -35.48
N GLY A 448 -14.11 -40.01 -36.03
CA GLY A 448 -13.04 -39.22 -35.43
C GLY A 448 -13.34 -38.83 -33.98
N LYS A 449 -12.43 -39.16 -33.06
CA LYS A 449 -12.53 -38.84 -31.64
C LYS A 449 -12.70 -37.32 -31.46
N GLU A 450 -13.89 -36.85 -31.08
CA GLU A 450 -14.11 -35.45 -30.74
C GLU A 450 -13.25 -35.08 -29.52
N LYS A 451 -12.26 -34.22 -29.74
CA LYS A 451 -11.45 -33.64 -28.65
C LYS A 451 -12.30 -32.63 -27.90
N VAL A 452 -12.19 -32.66 -26.57
CA VAL A 452 -12.84 -31.66 -25.70
C VAL A 452 -12.37 -30.26 -26.12
N PRO A 453 -13.30 -29.28 -26.22
CA PRO A 453 -12.90 -27.92 -26.56
C PRO A 453 -11.92 -27.32 -25.55
N SER A 454 -10.95 -26.51 -26.00
CA SER A 454 -9.92 -25.93 -25.12
C SER A 454 -10.46 -24.99 -24.05
N TRP A 455 -11.62 -24.36 -24.28
CA TRP A 455 -12.27 -23.48 -23.31
C TRP A 455 -12.90 -24.23 -22.12
N VAL A 456 -13.09 -25.56 -22.21
CA VAL A 456 -13.71 -26.36 -21.13
C VAL A 456 -12.78 -26.46 -19.90
N PRO A 457 -11.50 -26.87 -20.03
CA PRO A 457 -10.53 -26.79 -18.92
C PRO A 457 -10.41 -25.38 -18.33
N ASP A 458 -10.42 -24.34 -19.18
CA ASP A 458 -10.36 -22.94 -18.74
C ASP A 458 -11.56 -22.58 -17.86
N LEU A 459 -12.77 -22.97 -18.26
CA LEU A 459 -13.99 -22.77 -17.47
C LEU A 459 -13.93 -23.53 -16.13
N VAL A 460 -13.41 -24.76 -16.13
CA VAL A 460 -13.21 -25.55 -14.92
C VAL A 460 -12.30 -24.81 -13.93
N ILE A 461 -11.20 -24.22 -14.40
CA ILE A 461 -10.28 -23.42 -13.56
C ILE A 461 -11.02 -22.22 -12.97
N ILE A 462 -11.78 -21.46 -13.78
CA ILE A 462 -12.54 -20.29 -13.32
C ILE A 462 -13.56 -20.71 -12.24
N VAL A 463 -14.35 -21.74 -12.49
CA VAL A 463 -15.38 -22.21 -11.57
C VAL A 463 -14.77 -22.72 -10.26
N ALA A 464 -13.73 -23.55 -10.33
CA ALA A 464 -13.01 -24.02 -9.15
C ALA A 464 -12.45 -22.86 -8.33
N TYR A 465 -11.86 -21.87 -8.99
CA TYR A 465 -11.30 -20.69 -8.35
C TYR A 465 -12.38 -19.84 -7.64
N VAL A 466 -13.48 -19.53 -8.33
CA VAL A 466 -14.57 -18.72 -7.76
C VAL A 466 -15.18 -19.42 -6.55
N ILE A 467 -15.46 -20.73 -6.64
CA ILE A 467 -16.01 -21.50 -5.51
C ILE A 467 -15.04 -21.53 -4.34
N ALA A 468 -13.74 -21.75 -4.58
CA ALA A 468 -12.76 -21.76 -3.51
C ALA A 468 -12.65 -20.38 -2.82
N MET A 469 -12.64 -19.28 -3.59
CA MET A 469 -12.58 -17.93 -3.05
C MET A 469 -13.83 -17.58 -2.24
N THR A 470 -15.03 -18.00 -2.67
CA THR A 470 -16.27 -17.75 -1.92
C THR A 470 -16.30 -18.54 -0.61
N ILE A 471 -15.89 -19.81 -0.62
CA ILE A 471 -15.78 -20.64 0.60
C ILE A 471 -14.76 -20.03 1.58
N GLY A 472 -13.59 -19.65 1.07
CA GLY A 472 -12.56 -18.98 1.88
C GLY A 472 -13.06 -17.66 2.48
N GLY A 473 -13.74 -16.84 1.69
CA GLY A 473 -14.33 -15.58 2.14
C GLY A 473 -15.46 -15.74 3.16
N LEU A 474 -16.34 -16.72 2.98
CA LEU A 474 -17.38 -17.07 3.94
C LEU A 474 -16.77 -17.53 5.27
N THR A 475 -15.77 -18.42 5.20
CA THR A 475 -15.02 -18.89 6.38
C THR A 475 -14.38 -17.73 7.12
N ALA A 476 -13.70 -16.83 6.41
CA ALA A 476 -13.09 -15.63 7.00
C ALA A 476 -14.13 -14.70 7.65
N THR A 477 -15.29 -14.52 6.99
CA THR A 477 -16.39 -13.70 7.52
C THR A 477 -16.94 -14.30 8.82
N ILE A 478 -17.14 -15.61 8.87
CA ILE A 478 -17.62 -16.31 10.08
C ILE A 478 -16.60 -16.18 11.21
N LEU A 479 -15.29 -16.30 10.92
CA LEU A 479 -14.23 -16.14 11.91
C LEU A 479 -14.20 -14.72 12.49
N GLN A 480 -14.27 -13.70 11.62
CA GLN A 480 -14.31 -12.30 12.04
C GLN A 480 -15.57 -11.98 12.86
N TRP A 481 -16.74 -12.48 12.44
CA TRP A 481 -18.00 -12.31 13.16
C TRP A 481 -17.97 -12.95 14.55
N ARG A 482 -17.43 -14.17 14.67
CA ARG A 482 -17.23 -14.85 15.97
C ARG A 482 -16.29 -14.07 16.88
N ARG A 483 -15.27 -13.44 16.31
CA ARG A 483 -14.29 -12.63 17.03
C ARG A 483 -14.95 -11.39 17.61
N LEU A 484 -15.63 -10.61 16.77
CA LEU A 484 -16.44 -9.46 17.17
C LEU A 484 -17.37 -9.82 18.33
N HIS A 485 -18.21 -10.85 18.20
CA HIS A 485 -19.17 -11.23 19.25
C HIS A 485 -18.53 -11.72 20.56
N ARG A 486 -17.42 -12.45 20.50
CA ARG A 486 -16.70 -12.90 21.73
C ARG A 486 -16.04 -11.72 22.44
N GLU A 487 -15.53 -10.75 21.68
CA GLU A 487 -14.76 -9.63 22.20
C GLU A 487 -15.68 -8.51 22.72
N THR A 488 -16.81 -8.22 22.07
CA THR A 488 -17.82 -7.26 22.56
C THR A 488 -18.37 -7.64 23.94
N LYS A 489 -18.42 -8.94 24.30
CA LYS A 489 -18.90 -9.40 25.61
C LYS A 489 -17.92 -9.16 26.76
N ARG A 490 -16.68 -8.72 26.50
CA ARG A 490 -15.61 -8.61 27.52
C ARG A 490 -15.29 -7.19 27.99
N MET A 491 -15.84 -6.12 27.41
CA MET A 491 -15.46 -4.74 27.75
C MET A 491 -16.66 -3.92 28.24
N THR A 492 -16.62 -3.49 29.51
CA THR A 492 -17.58 -2.60 30.18
C THR A 492 -17.17 -1.13 30.09
N LYS A 493 -18.18 -0.25 30.16
CA LYS A 493 -18.27 1.18 29.79
C LYS A 493 -17.28 2.19 30.39
N GLU A 494 -16.25 1.79 31.16
CA GLU A 494 -15.44 2.74 31.97
C GLU A 494 -14.11 3.20 31.33
N GLU A 495 -13.62 2.57 30.26
CA GLU A 495 -12.25 2.86 29.74
C GLU A 495 -12.18 3.86 28.58
N VAL A 496 -13.32 4.30 28.01
CA VAL A 496 -13.34 5.24 26.88
C VAL A 496 -13.92 6.57 27.33
N ASN A 497 -13.27 7.18 28.31
CA ASN A 497 -13.35 8.63 28.43
C ASN A 497 -12.10 9.18 27.72
N PRO A 498 -12.23 9.82 26.55
CA PRO A 498 -11.14 10.68 26.10
C PRO A 498 -11.02 11.72 27.20
N GLN A 499 -10.01 11.59 28.08
CA GLN A 499 -9.67 12.66 29.00
C GLN A 499 -9.49 13.89 28.11
N GLY A 500 -10.50 14.77 28.14
CA GLY A 500 -10.33 16.12 27.69
C GLY A 500 -9.16 16.64 28.49
N SER A 501 -8.02 16.81 27.83
CA SER A 501 -6.98 17.68 28.34
C SER A 501 -7.60 19.08 28.31
N ASN A 502 -8.39 19.38 29.34
CA ASN A 502 -8.76 20.74 29.68
C ASN A 502 -7.44 21.45 29.93
N PHE A 503 -7.03 22.24 28.94
CA PHE A 503 -5.86 23.09 29.02
C PHE A 503 -6.17 24.25 29.95
N THR A 504 -5.90 24.04 31.24
CA THR A 504 -5.79 25.12 32.21
C THR A 504 -4.64 24.83 33.17
N GLU A 505 -3.75 25.82 33.25
CA GLU A 505 -2.89 26.19 34.38
C GLU A 505 -1.41 25.78 34.47
N SER A 506 -0.63 26.85 34.58
CA SER A 506 0.59 27.10 35.37
C SER A 506 1.91 26.40 35.01
N THR A 507 2.84 27.22 34.55
CA THR A 507 4.25 26.95 34.27
C THR A 507 5.11 26.97 35.54
N PRO A 508 6.03 26.01 35.71
CA PRO A 508 7.32 26.26 36.34
C PRO A 508 8.38 26.52 35.26
N ASN A 509 9.15 27.59 35.45
CA ASN A 509 10.25 28.00 34.56
C ASN A 509 11.37 26.95 34.55
N VAL A 510 11.64 26.35 33.39
CA VAL A 510 12.83 25.53 33.09
C VAL A 510 13.39 26.00 31.72
N PRO A 511 14.71 25.99 31.49
CA PRO A 511 15.36 26.77 30.43
C PRO A 511 14.94 26.35 29.02
N ILE A 512 14.86 27.36 28.16
CA ILE A 512 14.32 27.32 26.79
C ILE A 512 15.31 26.59 25.86
N GLU A 513 14.89 25.44 25.30
CA GLU A 513 15.51 24.90 24.08
C GLU A 513 15.00 25.70 22.87
N GLU A 514 15.92 26.24 22.05
CA GLU A 514 15.62 27.13 20.92
C GLU A 514 14.97 26.38 19.75
N HIS A 515 13.64 26.18 19.79
CA HIS A 515 12.87 25.80 18.61
C HIS A 515 12.77 26.99 17.63
N GLY A 516 13.44 26.90 16.49
CA GLY A 516 13.56 27.99 15.52
C GLY A 516 12.59 27.92 14.34
N ILE A 517 12.08 29.07 13.91
CA ILE A 517 11.37 29.25 12.62
C ILE A 517 12.26 30.07 11.68
N HIS A 518 12.60 29.49 10.53
CA HIS A 518 13.32 30.12 9.43
C HIS A 518 12.32 30.45 8.31
N ILE A 519 12.33 31.69 7.81
CA ILE A 519 11.30 32.22 6.90
C ILE A 519 11.93 32.67 5.59
N GLY A 520 11.33 32.27 4.46
CA GLY A 520 11.76 32.67 3.12
C GLY A 520 12.98 31.91 2.60
N GLU A 521 13.43 30.88 3.32
CA GLU A 521 14.63 30.12 3.01
C GLU A 521 14.33 28.63 2.92
N ARG A 522 15.07 27.93 2.04
CA ARG A 522 15.05 26.46 1.98
C ARG A 522 16.11 25.90 2.94
N PRO A 523 15.83 24.76 3.59
CA PRO A 523 16.80 24.14 4.48
C PRO A 523 18.04 23.72 3.68
N LYS A 524 19.20 24.23 4.10
CA LYS A 524 20.50 23.76 3.61
C LYS A 524 20.92 22.54 4.42
N PHE A 525 20.45 21.37 3.99
CA PHE A 525 20.61 20.13 4.76
C PHE A 525 22.05 19.79 5.13
N GLU A 526 23.02 20.12 4.29
CA GLU A 526 24.44 19.86 4.56
C GLU A 526 24.97 20.71 5.72
N GLU A 527 24.67 22.01 5.75
CA GLU A 527 25.05 22.91 6.85
C GLU A 527 24.38 22.46 8.15
N ILE A 528 23.07 22.16 8.11
CA ILE A 528 22.29 21.75 9.29
C ILE A 528 22.79 20.41 9.84
N LEU A 529 23.06 19.43 8.97
CA LEU A 529 23.57 18.13 9.39
C LEU A 529 24.99 18.25 9.97
N SER A 530 25.83 19.13 9.40
CA SER A 530 27.17 19.41 9.93
C SER A 530 27.11 20.03 11.32
N GLU A 531 26.27 21.05 11.51
CA GLU A 531 26.02 21.69 12.80
C GLU A 531 25.53 20.65 13.83
N PHE A 532 24.61 19.78 13.42
CA PHE A 532 24.11 18.69 14.26
C PHE A 532 25.22 17.73 14.67
N GLU A 533 26.02 17.25 13.71
CA GLU A 533 27.16 16.36 13.96
C GLU A 533 28.17 16.99 14.93
N THR A 534 28.47 18.28 14.79
CA THR A 534 29.40 18.98 15.69
C THR A 534 28.88 19.12 17.11
N SER A 535 27.55 19.14 17.30
CA SER A 535 26.96 19.23 18.63
C SER A 535 26.97 17.89 19.39
N LEU A 536 27.19 16.77 18.69
CA LEU A 536 27.25 15.43 19.28
C LEU A 536 28.67 15.14 19.82
N ARG A 537 28.77 14.78 21.11
CA ARG A 537 30.04 14.35 21.72
C ARG A 537 30.22 12.83 21.59
N GLY A 538 31.18 12.40 20.78
CA GLY A 538 31.62 10.99 20.70
C GLY A 538 31.09 10.21 19.49
N TRP A 539 31.30 8.89 19.52
CA TRP A 539 30.82 7.98 18.46
C TRP A 539 29.31 7.77 18.61
N SER A 540 28.53 8.30 17.69
CA SER A 540 27.08 8.08 17.62
C SER A 540 26.70 7.46 16.27
N SER A 541 25.85 6.43 16.33
CA SER A 541 25.15 5.93 15.16
C SER A 541 23.92 6.81 14.94
N ILE A 542 23.91 7.58 13.85
CA ILE A 542 22.82 8.51 13.55
C ILE A 542 21.85 7.85 12.58
N GLY A 543 20.58 7.76 12.99
CA GLY A 543 19.49 7.40 12.10
C GLY A 543 18.99 8.62 11.36
N VAL A 544 19.23 8.71 10.05
CA VAL A 544 18.71 9.79 9.20
C VAL A 544 17.42 9.30 8.53
N LEU A 545 16.26 9.81 8.95
CA LEU A 545 14.97 9.44 8.39
C LEU A 545 14.37 10.59 7.59
N VAL A 546 13.97 10.34 6.35
CA VAL A 546 13.45 11.40 5.45
C VAL A 546 12.10 11.03 4.87
N CYS A 547 11.13 11.93 4.98
CA CYS A 547 9.78 11.80 4.41
C CYS A 547 9.33 13.10 3.74
N GLY A 548 8.96 13.04 2.46
CA GLY A 548 8.59 14.23 1.68
C GLY A 548 8.77 14.02 0.17
N PRO A 549 8.94 15.12 -0.60
CA PRO A 549 9.19 15.07 -2.04
C PRO A 549 10.43 14.25 -2.42
N GLU A 550 10.41 13.57 -3.57
CA GLU A 550 11.55 12.75 -4.02
C GLU A 550 12.85 13.54 -4.17
N SER A 551 12.79 14.77 -4.68
CA SER A 551 13.97 15.64 -4.78
C SER A 551 14.62 15.94 -3.43
N MET A 552 13.82 16.05 -2.36
CA MET A 552 14.32 16.24 -0.99
C MET A 552 14.99 14.96 -0.47
N LYS A 553 14.37 13.80 -0.71
CA LYS A 553 14.94 12.50 -0.32
C LYS A 553 16.26 12.23 -1.03
N GLU A 554 16.33 12.49 -2.33
CA GLU A 554 17.54 12.33 -3.14
C GLU A 554 18.66 13.27 -2.67
N ALA A 555 18.34 14.53 -2.34
CA ALA A 555 19.31 15.49 -1.82
C ALA A 555 19.92 15.01 -0.50
N VAL A 556 19.10 14.61 0.49
CA VAL A 556 19.60 14.11 1.78
C VAL A 556 20.36 12.79 1.61
N ALA A 557 19.87 11.88 0.75
CA ALA A 557 20.57 10.63 0.45
C ALA A 557 21.97 10.85 -0.15
N SER A 558 22.09 11.83 -1.07
CA SER A 558 23.36 12.22 -1.66
C SER A 558 24.34 12.73 -0.61
N ILE A 559 23.88 13.58 0.31
CA ILE A 559 24.71 14.12 1.41
C ILE A 559 25.22 12.97 2.30
N CYS A 560 24.33 12.06 2.73
CA CYS A 560 24.73 10.91 3.54
C CYS A 560 25.74 10.01 2.81
N ARG A 561 25.57 9.81 1.49
CA ARG A 561 26.49 9.00 0.67
C ARG A 561 27.87 9.66 0.52
N GLN A 562 27.92 10.96 0.26
CA GLN A 562 29.18 11.71 0.13
C GLN A 562 29.99 11.68 1.43
N ARG A 563 29.31 11.88 2.57
CA ARG A 563 29.91 11.75 3.91
C ARG A 563 30.51 10.36 4.11
N PHE A 564 29.79 9.29 3.75
CA PHE A 564 30.30 7.92 3.85
C PHE A 564 31.55 7.67 2.97
N GLN A 565 31.59 8.21 1.74
CA GLN A 565 32.72 8.00 0.82
C GLN A 565 33.99 8.76 1.23
N CYS A 566 33.87 9.93 1.86
CA CYS A 566 35.03 10.68 2.37
C CYS A 566 35.78 9.92 3.49
N PHE A 567 35.15 8.96 4.16
CA PHE A 567 35.79 8.10 5.17
C PHE A 567 36.65 6.96 4.59
N GLY A 568 36.64 6.75 3.27
CA GLY A 568 37.37 5.66 2.60
C GLY A 568 38.78 6.02 2.11
N VAL A 569 39.21 7.28 2.27
CA VAL A 569 40.53 7.78 1.84
C VAL A 569 41.16 8.48 3.04
N ASP A 570 41.89 7.72 3.87
CA ASP A 570 42.65 8.28 5.00
C ASP A 570 43.81 9.12 4.46
N ASP A 571 43.75 10.43 4.74
CA ASP A 571 44.93 11.23 5.07
C ASP A 571 45.04 11.26 6.60
N SER A 572 46.13 10.71 7.11
CA SER A 572 46.25 10.13 8.45
C SER A 572 46.45 11.14 9.59
N ARG A 573 45.60 12.17 9.77
CA ARG A 573 45.77 13.14 10.87
C ARG A 573 44.53 13.68 11.60
N THR A 574 43.31 13.19 11.34
CA THR A 574 42.12 13.66 12.08
C THR A 574 41.26 12.51 12.62
N ILE A 575 41.83 11.75 13.56
CA ILE A 575 41.09 10.81 14.39
C ILE A 575 40.39 11.62 15.50
N ASN A 576 39.21 12.15 15.24
CA ASN A 576 38.23 12.49 16.29
C ASN A 576 36.85 12.64 15.65
N ASN A 577 35.89 11.81 16.12
CA ASN A 577 34.49 11.69 15.70
C ASN A 577 34.22 10.88 14.42
N LYS A 578 34.24 9.54 14.53
CA LYS A 578 33.63 8.70 13.49
C LYS A 578 32.11 8.66 13.72
N VAL A 579 31.36 9.34 12.86
CA VAL A 579 29.89 9.34 12.85
C VAL A 579 29.42 8.37 11.77
N ASN A 580 28.52 7.43 12.11
CA ASN A 580 27.94 6.51 11.14
C ASN A 580 26.52 6.95 10.79
N LEU A 581 26.34 7.49 9.57
CA LEU A 581 25.05 7.94 9.06
C LEU A 581 24.30 6.77 8.40
N ASN A 582 23.14 6.43 8.94
CA ASN A 582 22.27 5.41 8.36
C ASN A 582 21.01 6.05 7.78
N PHE A 583 20.96 6.16 6.45
CA PHE A 583 19.84 6.77 5.74
C PHE A 583 18.65 5.82 5.60
N HIS A 584 17.45 6.32 5.90
CA HIS A 584 16.17 5.64 5.74
C HIS A 584 15.18 6.57 5.03
N SER A 585 14.67 6.13 3.89
CA SER A 585 13.59 6.84 3.20
C SER A 585 12.24 6.28 3.62
N LEU A 586 11.37 7.14 4.15
CA LEU A 586 9.97 6.81 4.40
C LEU A 586 9.15 7.21 3.17
N ASN A 587 8.56 6.20 2.51
CA ASN A 587 7.77 6.38 1.30
C ASN A 587 6.27 6.25 1.60
N PHE A 588 5.54 7.35 1.46
CA PHE A 588 4.07 7.37 1.48
C PHE A 588 3.49 8.00 0.21
N SER A 589 4.15 7.80 -0.94
CA SER A 589 3.53 8.06 -2.25
C SER A 589 3.04 6.73 -2.82
N LEU A 590 1.79 6.36 -2.54
CA LEU A 590 1.10 5.28 -3.27
C LEU A 590 0.21 5.91 -4.35
#